data_AF-M0EAC2-F1
#
_entry.id   AF-M0EAC2-F1
#
_cell.length_a   1.000
_cell.length_b   1.000
_cell.length_c   1.000
_cell.angle_alpha   90.00
_cell.angle_beta   90.00
_cell.angle_gamma   90.00
#
_symmetry.space_group_name_H-M   'P 1'
#
loop_
_entity.id
_entity.type
_entity.pdbx_description
1 polymer ?
#
loop_
_entity_poly.entity_id
_entity_poly.type
_entity_poly.pdbx_seq_one_letter_code
_entity_poly.pdbx_strand_id
1 'polypeptide(L)'
;MSTELLRERDDGETADAFSSIRELVTARETHVNAPAARIRPDAVQEALSTLRDEAGYDHLACVTAQEYENRYESVYHLRSYDDPTRELSVVVPADKEDPVSESAASVFRTADWHEREAYDLVGIEYDGHPDPRRILLPETWQGHPLSADYDKDQPQIAALSENEPIEPGSSTATGTDTMLLNIGPHHPATHGVLHLQVTLDGETVVGVEPDIGYIHRCEEQMAQSGTYRHQIMPYPDRWDWGGAGLLNEWAYARVAEDLADIEVPEYAQVIRTMSAELSRILSHMLAMGAYALDVIGDFTATFMYAIQERERVQDIVEDLTGQRLMFNYFRLGGVAWDLPEPREAFLRSIREYLDGLPRRIEEYHDLLTRNEILQLRTVDTGTLPPEVAKSYGATGPVVRGSGVEYDIRRDDPYGYYDELDWDVITEDGCDNYSRLLVRMREVEESAKIIEQCVDLLEDWPEDERTVQANVPRTIRPDDDAEIYRAVEGAKGELGIYIRSDGTDKPARFKIRGPSFSNLQTLPEMAEGESIPDLIAALGSLDTIMGEVDR
;
A
#
# COMPACT_ATOMS: atom_id res chain seq x y z
N MET A 1 31.76 -0.28 -33.11
CA MET A 1 31.11 -0.56 -34.41
C MET A 1 30.38 -1.89 -34.23
N SER A 2 29.06 -2.05 -34.36
CA SER A 2 27.97 -1.12 -34.71
C SER A 2 26.62 -1.87 -34.53
N THR A 3 25.49 -1.29 -34.13
CA THR A 3 25.18 0.14 -33.80
C THR A 3 24.06 0.23 -32.73
N GLU A 4 23.30 1.33 -32.67
CA GLU A 4 22.12 1.55 -31.83
C GLU A 4 21.08 0.40 -31.78
N LEU A 5 20.68 0.05 -30.56
CA LEU A 5 19.34 -0.47 -30.23
C LEU A 5 18.79 0.31 -29.03
N LEU A 6 18.88 1.65 -29.11
CA LEU A 6 17.87 2.47 -28.45
C LEU A 6 16.54 2.10 -29.11
N ARG A 7 15.60 1.53 -28.35
CA ARG A 7 14.20 1.51 -28.77
C ARG A 7 13.77 2.97 -28.85
N GLU A 8 13.74 3.52 -30.06
CA GLU A 8 12.97 4.73 -30.34
C GLU A 8 11.54 4.42 -29.88
N ARG A 9 11.11 5.01 -28.75
CA ARG A 9 9.69 5.16 -28.47
C ARG A 9 9.14 5.92 -29.67
N ASP A 10 8.17 5.32 -30.33
CA ASP A 10 7.48 5.95 -31.46
C ASP A 10 6.73 7.16 -30.89
N ASP A 11 7.31 8.35 -31.03
CA ASP A 11 6.70 9.65 -30.70
C ASP A 11 5.58 9.97 -31.72
N GLY A 12 4.64 9.04 -31.87
CA GLY A 12 3.33 9.33 -32.41
C GLY A 12 2.67 10.34 -31.49
N GLU A 13 2.34 11.53 -32.02
CA GLU A 13 1.89 12.73 -31.31
C GLU A 13 1.06 12.37 -30.06
N THR A 14 1.72 12.34 -28.89
CA THR A 14 1.06 12.01 -27.64
C THR A 14 0.05 13.12 -27.37
N ALA A 15 -1.23 12.74 -27.40
CA ALA A 15 -2.30 13.65 -27.07
C ALA A 15 -2.02 14.23 -25.69
N ASP A 16 -1.92 15.55 -25.63
CA ASP A 16 -1.64 16.33 -24.43
C ASP A 16 -2.50 15.82 -23.27
N ALA A 17 -1.87 15.18 -22.26
CA ALA A 17 -2.57 14.47 -21.18
C ALA A 17 -3.53 15.37 -20.38
N PHE A 18 -3.29 16.69 -20.42
CA PHE A 18 -4.10 17.72 -19.79
C PHE A 18 -5.04 18.45 -20.76
N SER A 19 -5.27 17.91 -21.97
CA SER A 19 -6.02 18.59 -23.02
C SER A 19 -7.49 18.86 -22.66
N SER A 20 -8.11 17.98 -21.87
CA SER A 20 -9.48 18.15 -21.36
C SER A 20 -9.57 19.27 -20.31
N ILE A 21 -8.57 19.40 -19.43
CA ILE A 21 -8.52 20.46 -18.38
C ILE A 21 -7.72 21.70 -18.78
N ARG A 22 -7.43 21.89 -20.07
CA ARG A 22 -6.45 22.88 -20.55
C ARG A 22 -6.72 24.31 -20.10
N GLU A 23 -7.98 24.69 -19.87
CA GLU A 23 -8.38 26.03 -19.41
C GLU A 23 -8.10 26.27 -17.91
N LEU A 24 -7.94 25.19 -17.13
CA LEU A 24 -7.63 25.22 -15.69
C LEU A 24 -6.10 25.20 -15.41
N VAL A 25 -5.31 24.75 -16.38
CA VAL A 25 -3.84 24.62 -16.24
C VAL A 25 -3.16 26.00 -16.25
N THR A 26 -2.54 26.34 -15.13
CA THR A 26 -1.77 27.59 -14.93
C THR A 26 -0.30 27.45 -15.30
N ALA A 27 0.30 26.27 -15.08
CA ALA A 27 1.66 25.93 -15.48
C ALA A 27 1.79 24.42 -15.77
N ARG A 28 2.88 24.02 -16.44
CA ARG A 28 3.24 22.62 -16.68
C ARG A 28 4.60 22.33 -16.07
N GLU A 29 4.68 21.17 -15.45
CA GLU A 29 5.82 20.64 -14.72
C GLU A 29 6.04 19.18 -15.17
N THR A 30 7.15 18.58 -14.77
CA THR A 30 7.47 17.19 -15.12
C THR A 30 8.15 16.55 -13.91
N HIS A 31 7.53 15.51 -13.38
CA HIS A 31 8.14 14.64 -12.37
C HIS A 31 8.94 13.56 -13.12
N VAL A 32 9.89 12.90 -12.45
CA VAL A 32 10.77 11.89 -13.07
C VAL A 32 9.98 10.79 -13.76
N ASN A 33 8.85 10.40 -13.18
CA ASN A 33 8.00 9.33 -13.71
C ASN A 33 6.86 9.81 -14.62
N ALA A 34 6.31 11.01 -14.40
CA ALA A 34 5.04 11.44 -14.96
C ALA A 34 4.98 12.95 -15.31
N PRO A 35 4.19 13.35 -16.33
CA PRO A 35 3.90 14.76 -16.58
C PRO A 35 3.04 15.36 -15.45
N ALA A 36 3.25 16.63 -15.16
CA ALA A 36 2.51 17.35 -14.11
C ALA A 36 1.88 18.66 -14.62
N ALA A 37 0.72 19.03 -14.05
CA ALA A 37 0.06 20.30 -14.35
C ALA A 37 -0.36 21.01 -13.07
N ARG A 38 -0.03 22.30 -12.99
CA ARG A 38 -0.39 23.18 -11.89
C ARG A 38 -1.75 23.83 -12.16
N ILE A 39 -2.72 23.61 -11.29
CA ILE A 39 -4.04 24.26 -11.34
C ILE A 39 -4.18 25.28 -10.20
N ARG A 40 -5.36 25.89 -10.06
CA ARG A 40 -5.68 26.74 -8.89
C ARG A 40 -6.30 25.90 -7.76
N PRO A 41 -6.18 26.33 -6.49
CA PRO A 41 -6.87 25.72 -5.34
C PRO A 41 -8.39 25.61 -5.46
N ASP A 42 -9.05 26.47 -6.22
CA ASP A 42 -10.52 26.53 -6.39
C ASP A 42 -11.01 25.86 -7.69
N ALA A 43 -10.24 24.90 -8.21
CA ALA A 43 -10.52 24.20 -9.47
C ALA A 43 -10.22 22.69 -9.39
N VAL A 44 -10.07 22.15 -8.18
CA VAL A 44 -9.64 20.76 -7.92
C VAL A 44 -10.74 19.79 -8.34
N GLN A 45 -11.99 20.03 -7.94
CA GLN A 45 -13.11 19.17 -8.27
C GLN A 45 -13.39 19.17 -9.78
N GLU A 46 -13.35 20.35 -10.42
CA GLU A 46 -13.53 20.47 -11.87
C GLU A 46 -12.40 19.72 -12.62
N ALA A 47 -11.13 19.96 -12.27
CA ALA A 47 -10.01 19.31 -12.95
C ALA A 47 -10.00 17.78 -12.74
N LEU A 48 -10.17 17.31 -11.51
CA LEU A 48 -10.09 15.88 -11.20
C LEU A 48 -11.30 15.11 -11.75
N SER A 49 -12.51 15.68 -11.71
CA SER A 49 -13.69 15.03 -12.32
C SER A 49 -13.55 14.95 -13.85
N THR A 50 -13.08 16.01 -14.51
CA THR A 50 -12.81 15.98 -15.96
C THR A 50 -11.71 14.98 -16.33
N LEU A 51 -10.63 14.86 -15.53
CA LEU A 51 -9.58 13.87 -15.79
C LEU A 51 -10.07 12.43 -15.58
N ARG A 52 -10.92 12.19 -14.58
CA ARG A 52 -11.57 10.90 -14.34
C ARG A 52 -12.54 10.54 -15.48
N ASP A 53 -13.49 11.43 -15.76
CA ASP A 53 -14.67 11.12 -16.59
C ASP A 53 -14.41 11.27 -18.10
N GLU A 54 -13.51 12.16 -18.52
CA GLU A 54 -13.21 12.39 -19.95
C GLU A 54 -11.87 11.81 -20.39
N ALA A 55 -10.87 11.77 -19.50
CA ALA A 55 -9.54 11.25 -19.83
C ALA A 55 -9.25 9.85 -19.25
N GLY A 56 -10.14 9.28 -18.44
CA GLY A 56 -10.02 7.91 -17.93
C GLY A 56 -8.84 7.72 -16.98
N TYR A 57 -8.58 8.71 -16.12
CA TYR A 57 -7.70 8.57 -14.96
C TYR A 57 -8.55 8.23 -13.73
N ASP A 58 -8.97 6.96 -13.65
CA ASP A 58 -9.95 6.45 -12.68
C ASP A 58 -9.35 6.00 -11.34
N HIS A 59 -8.03 6.14 -11.16
CA HIS A 59 -7.32 5.78 -9.93
C HIS A 59 -6.60 7.00 -9.32
N LEU A 60 -7.08 7.49 -8.18
CA LEU A 60 -6.30 8.42 -7.35
C LEU A 60 -5.42 7.59 -6.39
N ALA A 61 -4.17 7.38 -6.79
CA ALA A 61 -3.25 6.49 -6.08
C ALA A 61 -2.81 7.07 -4.73
N CYS A 62 -2.56 8.38 -4.67
CA CYS A 62 -2.11 9.09 -3.47
C CYS A 62 -2.39 10.61 -3.59
N VAL A 63 -2.67 11.28 -2.46
CA VAL A 63 -2.45 12.73 -2.32
C VAL A 63 -1.26 12.96 -1.42
N THR A 64 -0.32 13.79 -1.89
CA THR A 64 0.87 14.22 -1.14
C THR A 64 0.72 15.70 -0.80
N ALA A 65 0.81 16.06 0.48
CA ALA A 65 1.03 17.44 0.90
C ALA A 65 2.51 17.72 1.17
N GLN A 66 2.98 18.89 0.74
CA GLN A 66 4.33 19.37 0.97
C GLN A 66 4.40 20.88 1.17
N GLU A 67 5.46 21.33 1.81
CA GLU A 67 5.72 22.74 2.12
C GLU A 67 6.98 23.24 1.40
N TYR A 68 6.93 24.52 1.01
CA TYR A 68 8.06 25.31 0.52
C TYR A 68 8.22 26.55 1.41
N GLU A 69 9.32 27.29 1.23
CA GLU A 69 9.53 28.59 1.89
C GLU A 69 8.38 29.58 1.62
N ASN A 70 7.78 29.52 0.43
CA ASN A 70 6.83 30.53 -0.06
C ASN A 70 5.38 30.07 -0.30
N ARG A 71 5.05 28.79 -0.10
CA ARG A 71 3.72 28.20 -0.37
C ARG A 71 3.60 26.80 0.25
N TYR A 72 2.38 26.29 0.29
CA TYR A 72 2.11 24.85 0.41
C TYR A 72 1.69 24.27 -0.94
N GLU A 73 1.83 22.96 -1.14
CA GLU A 73 1.33 22.26 -2.33
C GLU A 73 0.69 20.92 -1.96
N SER A 74 -0.51 20.68 -2.52
CA SER A 74 -1.12 19.36 -2.62
C SER A 74 -0.84 18.79 -4.01
N VAL A 75 -0.39 17.55 -4.08
CA VAL A 75 -0.11 16.84 -5.34
C VAL A 75 -1.00 15.60 -5.40
N TYR A 76 -1.90 15.56 -6.37
CA TYR A 76 -2.78 14.43 -6.64
C TYR A 76 -2.14 13.54 -7.70
N HIS A 77 -1.72 12.34 -7.29
CA HIS A 77 -1.08 11.36 -8.17
C HIS A 77 -2.14 10.46 -8.79
N LEU A 78 -2.43 10.69 -10.08
CA LEU A 78 -3.47 9.97 -10.83
C LEU A 78 -2.87 8.89 -11.73
N ARG A 79 -3.57 7.77 -11.80
CA ARG A 79 -3.31 6.59 -12.63
C ARG A 79 -4.62 6.13 -13.29
N SER A 80 -4.57 5.07 -14.10
CA SER A 80 -5.75 4.30 -14.48
C SER A 80 -5.67 2.88 -13.94
N TYR A 81 -6.81 2.30 -13.57
CA TYR A 81 -6.90 0.88 -13.23
C TYR A 81 -6.79 -0.04 -14.45
N ASP A 82 -7.10 0.46 -15.65
CA ASP A 82 -7.00 -0.32 -16.89
C ASP A 82 -5.57 -0.29 -17.47
N ASP A 83 -4.75 0.70 -17.07
CA ASP A 83 -3.33 0.88 -17.45
C ASP A 83 -2.61 1.81 -16.45
N PRO A 84 -1.91 1.29 -15.42
CA PRO A 84 -1.17 2.08 -14.45
C PRO A 84 0.04 2.82 -15.03
N THR A 85 0.50 2.50 -16.25
CA THR A 85 1.55 3.28 -16.93
C THR A 85 1.03 4.63 -17.44
N ARG A 86 -0.30 4.80 -17.53
CA ARG A 86 -0.96 6.08 -17.74
C ARG A 86 -1.04 6.84 -16.43
N GLU A 87 0.05 7.51 -16.08
CA GLU A 87 0.17 8.33 -14.88
C GLU A 87 0.37 9.82 -15.18
N LEU A 88 -0.17 10.68 -14.31
CA LEU A 88 0.09 12.13 -14.28
C LEU A 88 -0.03 12.67 -12.85
N SER A 89 0.39 13.91 -12.63
CA SER A 89 0.17 14.60 -11.35
C SER A 89 -0.52 15.96 -11.53
N VAL A 90 -1.47 16.25 -10.64
CA VAL A 90 -2.12 17.58 -10.55
C VAL A 90 -1.58 18.28 -9.32
N VAL A 91 -0.87 19.40 -9.53
CA VAL A 91 -0.21 20.19 -8.49
C VAL A 91 -1.09 21.39 -8.13
N VAL A 92 -1.35 21.57 -6.84
CA VAL A 92 -2.30 22.56 -6.31
C VAL A 92 -1.60 23.42 -5.26
N PRO A 93 -1.08 24.61 -5.63
CA PRO A 93 -0.36 25.49 -4.72
C PRO A 93 -1.32 26.35 -3.88
N ALA A 94 -1.28 26.18 -2.57
CA ALA A 94 -2.00 26.98 -1.59
C ALA A 94 -1.10 28.09 -1.00
N ASP A 95 -1.71 29.13 -0.44
CA ASP A 95 -0.97 30.27 0.14
C ASP A 95 -0.15 29.84 1.37
N LYS A 96 0.86 30.64 1.75
CA LYS A 96 1.75 30.35 2.89
C LYS A 96 1.14 30.78 4.22
N GLU A 97 0.35 31.85 4.24
CA GLU A 97 -0.32 32.38 5.43
C GLU A 97 -1.74 31.81 5.60
N ASP A 98 -2.38 31.38 4.51
CA ASP A 98 -3.75 30.84 4.46
C ASP A 98 -3.84 29.60 3.52
N PRO A 99 -3.30 28.44 3.94
CA PRO A 99 -3.11 27.26 3.09
C PRO A 99 -4.40 26.47 2.83
N VAL A 100 -5.34 27.06 2.09
CA VAL A 100 -6.63 26.43 1.74
C VAL A 100 -6.63 25.88 0.30
N SER A 101 -7.18 24.67 0.13
CA SER A 101 -7.49 24.02 -1.16
C SER A 101 -8.96 23.58 -1.22
N GLU A 102 -9.55 23.44 -2.39
CA GLU A 102 -10.80 22.69 -2.56
C GLU A 102 -10.52 21.20 -2.37
N SER A 103 -11.42 20.50 -1.64
CA SER A 103 -11.33 19.06 -1.39
C SER A 103 -11.66 18.23 -2.63
N ALA A 104 -10.89 17.17 -2.88
CA ALA A 104 -11.17 16.16 -3.91
C ALA A 104 -12.06 14.99 -3.41
N ALA A 105 -12.42 14.94 -2.13
CA ALA A 105 -13.16 13.84 -1.51
C ALA A 105 -14.56 13.57 -2.12
N SER A 106 -15.13 14.57 -2.81
CA SER A 106 -16.38 14.45 -3.59
C SER A 106 -16.19 13.78 -4.96
N VAL A 107 -14.95 13.71 -5.46
CA VAL A 107 -14.59 13.11 -6.76
C VAL A 107 -13.95 11.72 -6.56
N PHE A 108 -13.04 11.60 -5.61
CA PHE A 108 -12.36 10.36 -5.24
C PHE A 108 -12.45 10.15 -3.73
N ARG A 109 -12.99 9.02 -3.29
CA ARG A 109 -13.04 8.68 -1.86
C ARG A 109 -11.66 8.52 -1.26
N THR A 110 -10.65 8.10 -2.03
CA THR A 110 -9.24 8.07 -1.60
C THR A 110 -8.77 9.41 -1.01
N ALA A 111 -9.29 10.53 -1.54
CA ALA A 111 -8.85 11.84 -1.08
C ALA A 111 -9.25 12.13 0.38
N ASP A 112 -10.35 11.57 0.90
CA ASP A 112 -10.82 11.86 2.27
C ASP A 112 -9.74 11.58 3.34
N TRP A 113 -9.21 10.35 3.39
CA TRP A 113 -8.16 10.02 4.35
C TRP A 113 -6.81 10.69 4.05
N HIS A 114 -6.46 10.92 2.78
CA HIS A 114 -5.21 11.56 2.41
C HIS A 114 -5.20 13.09 2.64
N GLU A 115 -6.32 13.77 2.42
CA GLU A 115 -6.51 15.20 2.70
C GLU A 115 -6.59 15.44 4.22
N ARG A 116 -7.21 14.54 4.98
CA ARG A 116 -7.11 14.55 6.45
C ARG A 116 -5.68 14.37 6.95
N GLU A 117 -4.89 13.46 6.37
CA GLU A 117 -3.47 13.30 6.74
C GLU A 117 -2.65 14.57 6.41
N ALA A 118 -2.90 15.16 5.23
CA ALA A 118 -2.30 16.42 4.82
C ALA A 118 -2.62 17.58 5.78
N TYR A 119 -3.89 17.73 6.16
CA TYR A 119 -4.30 18.66 7.20
C TYR A 119 -3.62 18.36 8.54
N ASP A 120 -3.70 17.13 9.02
CA ASP A 120 -3.23 16.75 10.35
C ASP A 120 -1.72 16.97 10.53
N LEU A 121 -0.93 16.52 9.55
CA LEU A 121 0.53 16.51 9.60
C LEU A 121 1.21 17.75 9.01
N VAL A 122 0.67 18.34 7.94
CA VAL A 122 1.30 19.46 7.19
C VAL A 122 0.57 20.79 7.43
N GLY A 123 -0.76 20.78 7.55
CA GLY A 123 -1.56 21.97 7.86
C GLY A 123 -2.25 22.63 6.67
N ILE A 124 -2.49 21.89 5.57
CA ILE A 124 -3.33 22.36 4.46
C ILE A 124 -4.81 22.11 4.83
N GLU A 125 -5.66 23.13 4.79
CA GLU A 125 -7.10 23.00 4.98
C GLU A 125 -7.82 22.72 3.65
N TYR A 126 -8.84 21.85 3.66
CA TYR A 126 -9.58 21.45 2.47
C TYR A 126 -11.05 21.88 2.56
N ASP A 127 -11.45 22.90 1.79
CA ASP A 127 -12.82 23.39 1.73
C ASP A 127 -13.74 22.36 1.05
N GLY A 128 -14.95 22.21 1.59
CA GLY A 128 -15.90 21.17 1.19
C GLY A 128 -15.56 19.74 1.63
N HIS A 129 -14.51 19.52 2.43
CA HIS A 129 -14.15 18.19 2.93
C HIS A 129 -15.26 17.61 3.83
N PRO A 130 -15.65 16.32 3.69
CA PRO A 130 -16.77 15.74 4.44
C PRO A 130 -16.50 15.60 5.94
N ASP A 131 -15.25 15.35 6.34
CA ASP A 131 -14.82 15.21 7.73
C ASP A 131 -13.48 15.93 7.98
N PRO A 132 -13.47 17.17 8.50
CA PRO A 132 -12.23 17.94 8.70
C PRO A 132 -11.48 17.58 10.00
N ARG A 133 -11.82 16.47 10.66
CA ARG A 133 -11.11 16.02 11.87
C ARG A 133 -9.71 15.49 11.53
N ARG A 134 -8.80 15.62 12.51
CA ARG A 134 -7.51 14.93 12.54
C ARG A 134 -7.71 13.40 12.37
N ILE A 135 -6.66 12.69 11.97
CA ILE A 135 -6.75 11.26 11.59
C ILE A 135 -5.66 10.40 12.22
N LEU A 136 -4.48 10.96 12.51
CA LEU A 136 -3.37 10.28 13.19
C LEU A 136 -3.06 10.90 14.56
N LEU A 137 -3.29 12.21 14.73
CA LEU A 137 -2.98 12.93 15.98
C LEU A 137 -4.26 13.21 16.78
N PRO A 138 -4.19 13.23 18.13
CA PRO A 138 -5.34 13.60 18.97
C PRO A 138 -5.89 14.98 18.61
N GLU A 139 -7.21 15.17 18.69
CA GLU A 139 -7.87 16.47 18.43
C GLU A 139 -7.28 17.65 19.22
N THR A 140 -6.75 17.38 20.42
CA THR A 140 -6.10 18.39 21.28
C THR A 140 -4.70 18.80 20.84
N TRP A 141 -4.12 18.14 19.83
CA TRP A 141 -2.78 18.43 19.32
C TRP A 141 -2.71 19.84 18.71
N GLN A 142 -1.66 20.58 19.06
CA GLN A 142 -1.45 21.96 18.63
C GLN A 142 -0.37 22.01 17.54
N GLY A 143 -0.71 22.57 16.37
CA GLY A 143 0.16 22.64 15.19
C GLY A 143 0.19 21.36 14.34
N HIS A 144 1.15 21.29 13.43
CA HIS A 144 1.26 20.27 12.38
C HIS A 144 2.72 19.75 12.33
N PRO A 145 3.03 18.51 12.77
CA PRO A 145 4.41 18.07 13.02
C PRO A 145 5.39 18.03 11.84
N LEU A 146 4.90 18.08 10.61
CA LEU A 146 5.72 18.17 9.39
C LEU A 146 5.89 19.61 8.88
N SER A 147 5.17 20.59 9.44
CA SER A 147 5.36 22.00 9.09
C SER A 147 6.71 22.53 9.55
N ALA A 148 7.33 23.40 8.76
CA ALA A 148 8.61 24.03 9.02
C ALA A 148 8.60 24.95 10.26
N ASP A 149 7.44 25.56 10.57
CA ASP A 149 7.26 26.46 11.71
C ASP A 149 6.84 25.73 13.02
N TYR A 150 6.78 24.39 12.99
CA TYR A 150 6.37 23.59 14.16
C TYR A 150 7.45 23.52 15.26
N ASP A 151 7.14 24.08 16.44
CA ASP A 151 8.01 24.02 17.62
C ASP A 151 7.99 22.61 18.25
N LYS A 152 9.05 21.83 17.98
CA LYS A 152 9.25 20.47 18.48
C LYS A 152 9.60 20.41 19.98
N ASP A 153 10.02 21.52 20.58
CA ASP A 153 10.32 21.62 22.01
C ASP A 153 9.11 22.13 22.83
N GLN A 154 8.05 22.62 22.16
CA GLN A 154 6.82 23.04 22.82
C GLN A 154 6.05 21.85 23.42
N PRO A 155 5.76 21.85 24.73
CA PRO A 155 4.92 20.80 25.34
C PRO A 155 3.49 20.83 24.81
N GLN A 156 3.03 19.68 24.31
CA GLN A 156 1.65 19.49 23.88
C GLN A 156 0.68 19.49 25.08
N ILE A 157 -0.46 20.18 24.94
CA ILE A 157 -1.48 20.25 25.99
C ILE A 157 -2.48 19.11 25.77
N ALA A 158 -2.12 17.93 26.27
CA ALA A 158 -3.05 16.82 26.43
C ALA A 158 -4.05 17.12 27.56
N ALA A 159 -5.00 18.03 27.29
CA ALA A 159 -6.20 18.11 28.10
C ALA A 159 -6.97 16.79 27.93
N LEU A 160 -7.39 16.17 29.03
CA LEU A 160 -8.58 15.35 28.95
C LEU A 160 -9.71 16.32 28.57
N SER A 161 -10.23 16.17 27.35
CA SER A 161 -11.63 16.51 27.11
C SER A 161 -12.43 15.86 28.23
N GLU A 162 -13.37 16.60 28.82
CA GLU A 162 -14.43 15.91 29.55
C GLU A 162 -15.07 14.99 28.51
N ASN A 163 -15.07 13.68 28.76
CA ASN A 163 -15.75 12.71 27.90
C ASN A 163 -17.24 13.01 27.98
N GLU A 164 -17.72 13.99 27.20
CA GLU A 164 -19.06 13.89 26.63
C GLU A 164 -19.03 12.55 25.88
N PRO A 165 -19.80 11.54 26.33
CA PRO A 165 -19.91 10.34 25.53
C PRO A 165 -20.42 10.77 24.16
N ILE A 166 -19.85 10.23 23.08
CA ILE A 166 -20.43 10.37 21.75
C ILE A 166 -21.89 9.94 21.89
N GLU A 167 -22.81 10.91 21.91
CA GLU A 167 -24.19 10.60 22.26
C GLU A 167 -24.74 9.72 21.15
N PRO A 168 -25.25 8.51 21.47
CA PRO A 168 -25.76 7.61 20.45
C PRO A 168 -26.88 8.33 19.68
N GLY A 169 -26.63 8.58 18.40
CA GLY A 169 -27.56 9.30 17.55
C GLY A 169 -28.90 8.55 17.47
N SER A 170 -30.01 9.28 17.37
CA SER A 170 -31.28 8.62 17.07
C SER A 170 -31.30 8.18 15.62
N SER A 171 -31.52 6.88 15.38
CA SER A 171 -31.70 6.37 14.01
C SER A 171 -32.95 7.01 13.40
N THR A 172 -32.75 7.84 12.38
CA THR A 172 -33.86 8.45 11.63
C THR A 172 -34.62 7.43 10.77
N ALA A 173 -34.04 6.25 10.54
CA ALA A 173 -34.64 5.16 9.77
C ALA A 173 -35.66 4.33 10.57
N THR A 174 -35.40 4.11 11.86
CA THR A 174 -36.18 3.17 12.71
C THR A 174 -36.81 3.82 13.94
N GLY A 175 -36.32 4.98 14.40
CA GLY A 175 -36.83 5.65 15.59
C GLY A 175 -36.52 4.91 16.91
N THR A 176 -35.52 4.03 16.88
CA THR A 176 -34.96 3.30 18.04
C THR A 176 -33.72 4.02 18.58
N ASP A 177 -33.43 3.78 19.86
CA ASP A 177 -32.20 4.23 20.50
C ASP A 177 -31.03 3.36 19.99
N THR A 178 -29.98 3.97 19.43
CA THR A 178 -28.77 3.25 19.00
C THR A 178 -27.84 2.96 20.17
N MET A 179 -26.88 2.05 19.98
CA MET A 179 -25.82 1.77 20.94
C MET A 179 -24.45 1.98 20.29
N LEU A 180 -23.58 2.74 20.95
CA LEU A 180 -22.16 2.81 20.61
C LEU A 180 -21.41 1.62 21.25
N LEU A 181 -20.64 0.90 20.45
CA LEU A 181 -19.76 -0.19 20.85
C LEU A 181 -18.32 0.11 20.38
N ASN A 182 -17.41 0.23 21.34
CA ASN A 182 -15.99 0.36 21.07
C ASN A 182 -15.36 -1.03 20.92
N ILE A 183 -14.79 -1.33 19.76
CA ILE A 183 -14.02 -2.56 19.50
C ILE A 183 -12.55 -2.16 19.39
N GLY A 184 -11.70 -2.69 20.27
CA GLY A 184 -10.28 -2.30 20.34
C GLY A 184 -10.01 -1.26 21.43
N PRO A 185 -8.81 -0.64 21.47
CA PRO A 185 -7.64 -0.93 20.63
C PRO A 185 -6.86 -2.20 21.03
N HIS A 186 -7.39 -3.01 21.96
CA HIS A 186 -6.78 -4.26 22.44
C HIS A 186 -7.65 -5.51 22.17
N HIS A 187 -8.45 -5.50 21.11
CA HIS A 187 -9.34 -6.61 20.78
C HIS A 187 -8.60 -7.69 19.98
N PRO A 188 -8.82 -9.00 20.20
CA PRO A 188 -8.09 -10.04 19.48
C PRO A 188 -8.23 -9.97 17.95
N ALA A 189 -9.45 -9.67 17.47
CA ALA A 189 -9.76 -9.63 16.04
C ALA A 189 -9.32 -8.34 15.31
N THR A 190 -8.57 -7.44 15.97
CA THR A 190 -8.01 -6.23 15.34
C THR A 190 -6.52 -6.35 15.02
N HIS A 191 -5.91 -7.53 15.25
CA HIS A 191 -4.52 -7.92 14.90
C HIS A 191 -3.43 -6.85 15.09
N GLY A 192 -3.57 -6.07 16.16
CA GLY A 192 -2.76 -4.88 16.38
C GLY A 192 -3.52 -3.88 17.24
N VAL A 193 -3.21 -2.60 17.04
CA VAL A 193 -3.75 -1.49 17.81
C VAL A 193 -4.65 -0.64 16.91
N LEU A 194 -5.87 -1.14 16.69
CA LEU A 194 -6.92 -0.47 15.90
C LEU A 194 -8.17 -0.35 16.77
N HIS A 195 -8.75 0.84 16.83
CA HIS A 195 -10.02 1.10 17.48
C HIS A 195 -11.11 1.26 16.40
N LEU A 196 -12.25 0.62 16.59
CA LEU A 196 -13.45 0.83 15.77
C LEU A 196 -14.55 1.38 16.67
N GLN A 197 -15.07 2.54 16.31
CA GLN A 197 -16.25 3.14 16.93
C GLN A 197 -17.48 2.65 16.14
N VAL A 198 -18.23 1.70 16.69
CA VAL A 198 -19.33 1.03 15.99
C VAL A 198 -20.68 1.50 16.53
N THR A 199 -21.57 2.00 15.67
CA THR A 199 -22.95 2.34 16.03
C THR A 199 -23.88 1.20 15.61
N LEU A 200 -24.76 0.78 16.52
CA LEU A 200 -25.63 -0.38 16.37
C LEU A 200 -27.11 -0.03 16.54
N ASP A 201 -27.97 -0.60 15.68
CA ASP A 201 -29.42 -0.71 15.91
C ASP A 201 -29.76 -2.19 16.17
N GLY A 202 -29.85 -2.56 17.44
CA GLY A 202 -29.95 -3.96 17.86
C GLY A 202 -28.66 -4.75 17.60
N GLU A 203 -28.67 -5.64 16.61
CA GLU A 203 -27.52 -6.46 16.19
C GLU A 203 -26.88 -5.97 14.87
N THR A 204 -27.54 -5.02 14.18
CA THR A 204 -27.11 -4.47 12.89
C THR A 204 -26.19 -3.27 13.08
N VAL A 205 -25.06 -3.27 12.37
CA VAL A 205 -24.14 -2.14 12.26
C VAL A 205 -24.79 -1.07 11.38
N VAL A 206 -24.92 0.15 11.90
CA VAL A 206 -25.48 1.31 11.19
C VAL A 206 -24.47 2.46 11.05
N GLY A 207 -23.22 2.20 11.42
CA GLY A 207 -22.06 3.09 11.26
C GLY A 207 -20.81 2.44 11.85
N VAL A 208 -19.68 2.55 11.18
CA VAL A 208 -18.37 2.16 11.74
C VAL A 208 -17.31 3.19 11.36
N GLU A 209 -16.58 3.70 12.36
CA GLU A 209 -15.46 4.62 12.15
C GLU A 209 -14.16 3.96 12.62
N PRO A 210 -13.20 3.69 11.72
CA PRO A 210 -11.84 3.32 12.08
C PRO A 210 -11.08 4.50 12.69
N ASP A 211 -10.66 4.35 13.93
CA ASP A 211 -9.89 5.30 14.73
C ASP A 211 -8.45 4.77 14.82
N ILE A 212 -7.54 5.48 14.14
CA ILE A 212 -6.18 5.04 13.78
C ILE A 212 -5.10 5.98 14.38
N GLY A 213 -3.83 5.79 14.03
CA GLY A 213 -2.72 6.61 14.55
C GLY A 213 -2.15 6.15 15.89
N TYR A 214 -2.74 5.13 16.53
CA TYR A 214 -2.29 4.59 17.83
C TYR A 214 -0.84 4.07 17.82
N ILE A 215 -0.30 3.70 16.66
CA ILE A 215 1.11 3.33 16.49
C ILE A 215 1.83 4.17 15.43
N HIS A 216 1.36 5.39 15.15
CA HIS A 216 2.08 6.37 14.32
C HIS A 216 3.45 6.69 14.95
N ARG A 217 4.52 6.48 14.19
CA ARG A 217 5.91 6.74 14.63
C ARG A 217 6.59 7.87 13.86
N CYS A 218 5.87 8.56 12.98
CA CYS A 218 6.39 9.58 12.07
C CYS A 218 7.47 9.01 11.13
N GLU A 219 7.28 7.79 10.59
CA GLU A 219 8.28 7.10 9.75
C GLU A 219 8.63 7.95 8.50
N GLU A 220 7.67 8.72 7.96
CA GLU A 220 7.91 9.72 6.89
C GLU A 220 8.93 10.81 7.30
N GLN A 221 8.81 11.36 8.52
CA GLN A 221 9.75 12.36 9.04
C GLN A 221 11.12 11.74 9.35
N MET A 222 11.14 10.47 9.77
CA MET A 222 12.37 9.71 9.99
C MET A 222 13.10 9.45 8.68
N ALA A 223 12.39 9.13 7.60
CA ALA A 223 12.93 9.02 6.25
C ALA A 223 13.52 10.35 5.74
N GLN A 224 12.81 11.48 5.91
CA GLN A 224 13.32 12.83 5.63
C GLN A 224 14.59 13.20 6.44
N SER A 225 14.80 12.56 7.59
CA SER A 225 16.01 12.74 8.40
C SER A 225 17.17 11.81 7.98
N GLY A 226 16.89 10.76 7.21
CA GLY A 226 17.84 9.74 6.77
C GLY A 226 18.45 10.02 5.39
N THR A 227 19.68 9.55 5.18
CA THR A 227 20.30 9.53 3.86
C THR A 227 19.78 8.39 2.99
N TYR A 228 19.56 8.68 1.70
CA TYR A 228 18.96 7.76 0.72
C TYR A 228 19.59 6.35 0.76
N ARG A 229 20.92 6.27 0.66
CA ARG A 229 21.60 4.99 0.40
C ARG A 229 21.50 3.95 1.53
N HIS A 230 21.49 4.38 2.78
CA HIS A 230 21.77 3.48 3.91
C HIS A 230 20.85 3.65 5.11
N GLN A 231 20.32 4.85 5.35
CA GLN A 231 19.55 5.12 6.57
C GLN A 231 18.05 4.92 6.37
N ILE A 232 17.54 5.11 5.15
CA ILE A 232 16.12 4.89 4.85
C ILE A 232 15.81 3.40 4.63
N MET A 233 16.72 2.66 3.98
CA MET A 233 16.53 1.25 3.57
C MET A 233 16.03 0.27 4.67
N PRO A 234 16.36 0.40 5.97
CA PRO A 234 15.87 -0.51 7.01
C PRO A 234 14.48 -0.17 7.60
N TYR A 235 13.80 0.89 7.13
CA TYR A 235 12.46 1.26 7.62
C TYR A 235 11.30 0.52 6.96
N PRO A 236 11.27 0.24 5.63
CA PRO A 236 10.13 -0.40 4.96
C PRO A 236 9.69 -1.74 5.55
N ASP A 237 10.65 -2.55 6.00
CA ASP A 237 10.49 -3.77 6.81
C ASP A 237 9.51 -3.63 7.99
N ARG A 238 9.37 -2.41 8.53
CA ARG A 238 8.60 -2.11 9.76
C ARG A 238 7.15 -1.71 9.48
N TRP A 239 6.79 -1.47 8.23
CA TRP A 239 5.43 -1.09 7.85
C TRP A 239 4.53 -2.34 7.86
N ASP A 240 4.92 -3.41 7.16
CA ASP A 240 4.28 -4.73 7.25
C ASP A 240 5.23 -5.78 7.86
N TRP A 241 5.10 -5.98 9.17
CA TRP A 241 5.82 -7.00 9.93
C TRP A 241 5.25 -8.43 9.75
N GLY A 242 4.11 -8.58 9.07
CA GLY A 242 3.39 -9.86 8.90
C GLY A 242 4.12 -10.86 8.00
N GLY A 243 5.05 -10.39 7.17
CA GLY A 243 5.88 -11.23 6.30
C GLY A 243 6.31 -10.57 5.00
N ALA A 244 5.75 -9.41 4.64
CA ALA A 244 5.99 -8.72 3.38
C ALA A 244 7.25 -7.80 3.36
N GLY A 245 8.16 -7.92 4.34
CA GLY A 245 9.30 -7.00 4.50
C GLY A 245 10.13 -6.77 3.21
N LEU A 246 10.42 -7.83 2.44
CA LEU A 246 11.19 -7.71 1.19
C LEU A 246 10.41 -6.97 0.08
N LEU A 247 9.09 -7.10 0.04
CA LEU A 247 8.23 -6.34 -0.87
C LEU A 247 8.28 -4.84 -0.52
N ASN A 248 8.26 -4.53 0.78
CA ASN A 248 8.35 -3.15 1.26
C ASN A 248 9.73 -2.54 1.00
N GLU A 249 10.81 -3.30 1.25
CA GLU A 249 12.17 -2.89 0.87
C GLU A 249 12.26 -2.54 -0.62
N TRP A 250 11.58 -3.31 -1.48
CA TRP A 250 11.51 -3.03 -2.91
C TRP A 250 10.73 -1.76 -3.24
N ALA A 251 9.65 -1.46 -2.52
CA ALA A 251 8.91 -0.21 -2.71
C ALA A 251 9.85 0.99 -2.62
N TYR A 252 10.69 1.03 -1.58
CA TYR A 252 11.69 2.09 -1.42
C TYR A 252 12.84 1.98 -2.42
N ALA A 253 13.34 0.76 -2.67
CA ALA A 253 14.42 0.56 -3.62
C ALA A 253 14.06 1.04 -5.03
N ARG A 254 12.88 0.68 -5.57
CA ARG A 254 12.40 1.08 -6.90
C ARG A 254 12.42 2.61 -7.05
N VAL A 255 11.82 3.34 -6.11
CA VAL A 255 11.72 4.81 -6.18
C VAL A 255 13.10 5.47 -6.10
N ALA A 256 13.96 5.00 -5.19
CA ALA A 256 15.28 5.57 -4.98
C ALA A 256 16.32 5.14 -6.05
N GLU A 257 16.08 4.05 -6.77
CA GLU A 257 16.87 3.60 -7.91
C GLU A 257 16.51 4.39 -9.17
N ASP A 258 15.21 4.53 -9.48
CA ASP A 258 14.71 5.38 -10.58
C ASP A 258 15.16 6.84 -10.40
N LEU A 259 15.01 7.41 -9.20
CA LEU A 259 15.39 8.80 -8.88
C LEU A 259 16.91 9.07 -8.99
N ALA A 260 17.73 8.03 -8.91
CA ALA A 260 19.19 8.11 -8.91
C ALA A 260 19.84 7.56 -10.19
N ASP A 261 19.05 7.16 -11.19
CA ASP A 261 19.49 6.54 -12.45
C ASP A 261 20.38 5.30 -12.20
N ILE A 262 19.91 4.39 -11.35
CA ILE A 262 20.64 3.17 -10.94
C ILE A 262 20.03 1.92 -11.60
N GLU A 263 20.67 1.43 -12.65
CA GLU A 263 20.38 0.11 -13.22
C GLU A 263 20.78 -1.01 -12.24
N VAL A 264 19.83 -1.88 -11.88
CA VAL A 264 20.06 -3.07 -11.04
C VAL A 264 20.50 -4.25 -11.92
N PRO A 265 21.54 -5.04 -11.58
CA PRO A 265 21.96 -6.16 -12.40
C PRO A 265 20.90 -7.25 -12.49
N GLU A 266 20.73 -7.83 -13.68
CA GLU A 266 19.72 -8.85 -14.00
C GLU A 266 19.69 -10.03 -13.01
N TYR A 267 20.87 -10.60 -12.68
CA TYR A 267 21.00 -11.65 -11.65
C TYR A 267 20.42 -11.23 -10.28
N ALA A 268 20.65 -9.98 -9.86
CA ALA A 268 20.08 -9.45 -8.63
C ALA A 268 18.57 -9.24 -8.73
N GLN A 269 18.03 -8.90 -9.91
CA GLN A 269 16.59 -8.79 -10.15
C GLN A 269 15.88 -10.14 -10.01
N VAL A 270 16.47 -11.24 -10.50
CA VAL A 270 15.93 -12.60 -10.31
C VAL A 270 15.92 -12.99 -8.83
N ILE A 271 17.01 -12.71 -8.08
CA ILE A 271 17.06 -12.95 -6.63
C ILE A 271 15.99 -12.12 -5.90
N ARG A 272 15.82 -10.83 -6.26
CA ARG A 272 14.76 -9.99 -5.69
C ARG A 272 13.37 -10.57 -5.97
N THR A 273 13.08 -10.95 -7.21
CA THR A 273 11.79 -11.53 -7.62
C THR A 273 11.47 -12.81 -6.84
N MET A 274 12.39 -13.77 -6.80
CA MET A 274 12.27 -15.01 -6.01
C MET A 274 11.99 -14.73 -4.53
N SER A 275 12.76 -13.84 -3.92
CA SER A 275 12.68 -13.58 -2.48
C SER A 275 11.49 -12.71 -2.09
N ALA A 276 11.04 -11.81 -2.95
CA ALA A 276 9.80 -11.05 -2.82
C ALA A 276 8.57 -11.95 -2.86
N GLU A 277 8.51 -12.94 -3.75
CA GLU A 277 7.39 -13.89 -3.78
C GLU A 277 7.43 -14.88 -2.61
N LEU A 278 8.60 -15.27 -2.09
CA LEU A 278 8.70 -15.96 -0.79
C LEU A 278 8.11 -15.07 0.34
N SER A 279 8.40 -13.77 0.33
CA SER A 279 7.82 -12.77 1.26
C SER A 279 6.30 -12.64 1.10
N ARG A 280 5.78 -12.75 -0.13
CA ARG A 280 4.34 -12.75 -0.44
C ARG A 280 3.64 -13.96 0.18
N ILE A 281 4.22 -15.16 0.01
CA ILE A 281 3.70 -16.39 0.65
C ILE A 281 3.71 -16.27 2.18
N LEU A 282 4.77 -15.69 2.79
CA LEU A 282 4.81 -15.46 4.25
C LEU A 282 3.63 -14.60 4.73
N SER A 283 3.30 -13.53 4.00
CA SER A 283 2.18 -12.64 4.33
C SER A 283 0.83 -13.33 4.15
N HIS A 284 0.58 -13.97 2.99
CA HIS A 284 -0.70 -14.63 2.75
C HIS A 284 -0.95 -15.81 3.70
N MET A 285 0.09 -16.57 4.08
CA MET A 285 -0.05 -17.63 5.09
C MET A 285 -0.49 -17.07 6.45
N LEU A 286 0.08 -15.93 6.89
CA LEU A 286 -0.40 -15.28 8.12
C LEU A 286 -1.85 -14.80 7.97
N ALA A 287 -2.19 -14.15 6.86
CA ALA A 287 -3.54 -13.65 6.59
C ALA A 287 -4.58 -14.77 6.62
N MET A 288 -4.36 -15.88 5.89
CA MET A 288 -5.26 -17.04 5.86
C MET A 288 -5.44 -17.68 7.25
N GLY A 289 -4.34 -17.83 8.00
CA GLY A 289 -4.38 -18.38 9.35
C GLY A 289 -5.17 -17.50 10.32
N ALA A 290 -4.89 -16.20 10.32
CA ALA A 290 -5.60 -15.21 11.15
C ALA A 290 -7.09 -15.14 10.77
N TYR A 291 -7.42 -15.17 9.48
CA TYR A 291 -8.79 -15.13 9.01
C TYR A 291 -9.63 -16.32 9.48
N ALA A 292 -9.05 -17.53 9.45
CA ALA A 292 -9.67 -18.73 10.02
C ALA A 292 -9.93 -18.61 11.53
N LEU A 293 -9.00 -17.97 12.25
CA LEU A 293 -9.10 -17.73 13.69
C LEU A 293 -10.23 -16.75 14.02
N ASP A 294 -10.39 -15.66 13.26
CA ASP A 294 -11.41 -14.65 13.56
C ASP A 294 -12.82 -15.09 13.16
N VAL A 295 -12.97 -15.64 11.96
CA VAL A 295 -14.30 -15.89 11.36
C VAL A 295 -14.96 -17.14 11.93
N ILE A 296 -14.19 -18.21 12.16
CA ILE A 296 -14.70 -19.52 12.63
C ILE A 296 -14.03 -20.04 13.92
N GLY A 297 -13.06 -19.31 14.50
CA GLY A 297 -12.43 -19.70 15.76
C GLY A 297 -11.41 -20.83 15.65
N ASP A 298 -10.96 -21.23 14.44
CA ASP A 298 -10.07 -22.38 14.29
C ASP A 298 -8.59 -22.04 14.52
N PHE A 299 -8.27 -21.92 15.81
CA PHE A 299 -6.89 -21.82 16.29
C PHE A 299 -6.10 -23.14 16.16
N THR A 300 -6.76 -24.30 16.15
CA THR A 300 -6.09 -25.58 16.48
C THR A 300 -5.58 -26.32 15.25
N ALA A 301 -6.33 -26.28 14.14
CA ALA A 301 -5.88 -26.83 12.87
C ALA A 301 -5.39 -25.70 11.97
N THR A 302 -6.31 -24.89 11.42
CA THR A 302 -5.99 -23.97 10.32
C THR A 302 -4.93 -22.94 10.67
N PHE A 303 -5.08 -22.19 11.77
CA PHE A 303 -4.07 -21.21 12.19
C PHE A 303 -2.70 -21.86 12.43
N MET A 304 -2.65 -22.99 13.15
CA MET A 304 -1.38 -23.66 13.47
C MET A 304 -0.71 -24.28 12.24
N TYR A 305 -1.48 -24.78 11.27
CA TYR A 305 -0.95 -25.27 10.01
C TYR A 305 -0.41 -24.11 9.18
N ALA A 306 -1.14 -22.98 9.11
CA ALA A 306 -0.70 -21.77 8.41
C ALA A 306 0.63 -21.25 8.98
N ILE A 307 0.79 -21.24 10.31
CA ILE A 307 2.07 -20.93 10.97
C ILE A 307 3.15 -21.97 10.66
N GLN A 308 2.83 -23.27 10.55
CA GLN A 308 3.81 -24.28 10.15
C GLN A 308 4.29 -24.10 8.70
N GLU A 309 3.42 -23.70 7.77
CA GLU A 309 3.83 -23.42 6.39
C GLU A 309 4.61 -22.13 6.26
N ARG A 310 4.15 -21.09 6.96
CA ARG A 310 4.89 -19.84 7.11
C ARG A 310 6.30 -20.10 7.65
N GLU A 311 6.46 -20.99 8.64
CA GLU A 311 7.77 -21.32 9.21
C GLU A 311 8.72 -21.99 8.20
N ARG A 312 8.23 -22.87 7.32
CA ARG A 312 9.06 -23.51 6.29
C ARG A 312 9.60 -22.50 5.28
N VAL A 313 8.80 -21.49 4.92
CA VAL A 313 9.27 -20.37 4.09
C VAL A 313 10.17 -19.44 4.90
N GLN A 314 9.88 -19.26 6.19
CA GLN A 314 10.64 -18.39 7.08
C GLN A 314 12.08 -18.86 7.25
N ASP A 315 12.31 -20.17 7.32
CA ASP A 315 13.64 -20.78 7.40
C ASP A 315 14.43 -20.55 6.09
N ILE A 316 13.79 -20.68 4.92
CA ILE A 316 14.41 -20.36 3.61
C ILE A 316 14.81 -18.87 3.54
N VAL A 317 13.92 -17.97 3.98
CA VAL A 317 14.19 -16.53 3.99
C VAL A 317 15.24 -16.17 5.06
N GLU A 318 15.29 -16.86 6.19
CA GLU A 318 16.35 -16.70 7.20
C GLU A 318 17.72 -17.14 6.65
N ASP A 319 17.80 -18.28 5.97
CA ASP A 319 19.04 -18.73 5.33
C ASP A 319 19.54 -17.70 4.30
N LEU A 320 18.64 -17.12 3.49
CA LEU A 320 18.96 -16.11 2.48
C LEU A 320 19.39 -14.76 3.09
N THR A 321 18.62 -14.25 4.06
CA THR A 321 18.73 -12.87 4.56
C THR A 321 19.47 -12.75 5.90
N GLY A 322 19.78 -13.86 6.56
CA GLY A 322 20.37 -13.91 7.89
C GLY A 322 19.46 -13.41 9.02
N GLN A 323 18.17 -13.12 8.73
CA GLN A 323 17.22 -12.54 9.68
C GLN A 323 15.82 -13.17 9.52
N ARG A 324 15.08 -13.33 10.63
CA ARG A 324 13.72 -13.90 10.61
C ARG A 324 12.61 -12.85 10.46
N LEU A 325 12.91 -11.60 10.79
CA LEU A 325 12.05 -10.43 10.62
C LEU A 325 12.98 -9.23 10.42
N MET A 326 12.49 -8.19 9.74
CA MET A 326 13.25 -6.98 9.43
C MET A 326 14.51 -7.32 8.62
N PHE A 327 14.31 -7.83 7.41
CA PHE A 327 15.32 -8.55 6.64
C PHE A 327 16.46 -7.65 6.18
N ASN A 328 16.13 -6.41 5.81
CA ASN A 328 17.05 -5.39 5.32
C ASN A 328 18.05 -6.00 4.31
N TYR A 329 17.57 -6.82 3.39
CA TYR A 329 18.37 -7.63 2.47
C TYR A 329 18.58 -6.94 1.11
N PHE A 330 17.59 -6.18 0.63
CA PHE A 330 17.74 -5.39 -0.56
C PHE A 330 18.60 -4.15 -0.28
N ARG A 331 19.25 -3.68 -1.33
CA ARG A 331 20.16 -2.54 -1.31
C ARG A 331 19.91 -1.73 -2.57
N LEU A 332 20.04 -0.41 -2.52
CA LEU A 332 20.06 0.37 -3.76
C LEU A 332 21.18 -0.21 -4.66
N GLY A 333 20.81 -0.59 -5.88
CA GLY A 333 21.63 -1.29 -6.86
C GLY A 333 21.62 -2.83 -6.79
N GLY A 334 20.84 -3.49 -5.93
CA GLY A 334 20.75 -4.96 -5.89
C GLY A 334 20.38 -5.58 -4.54
N VAL A 335 21.13 -6.60 -4.11
CA VAL A 335 20.93 -7.37 -2.86
C VAL A 335 22.19 -7.41 -2.00
N ALA A 336 22.07 -7.65 -0.70
CA ALA A 336 23.19 -7.51 0.25
C ALA A 336 24.34 -8.51 0.02
N TRP A 337 24.02 -9.72 -0.43
CA TRP A 337 24.95 -10.81 -0.77
C TRP A 337 24.26 -11.85 -1.67
N ASP A 338 25.04 -12.77 -2.24
CA ASP A 338 24.57 -13.88 -3.08
C ASP A 338 23.91 -15.01 -2.25
N LEU A 339 23.34 -16.01 -2.94
CA LEU A 339 22.66 -17.16 -2.35
C LEU A 339 23.57 -17.95 -1.36
N PRO A 340 23.00 -18.58 -0.32
CA PRO A 340 23.75 -19.39 0.64
C PRO A 340 24.51 -20.57 0.00
N GLU A 341 25.69 -20.88 0.55
CA GLU A 341 26.52 -22.01 0.13
C GLU A 341 26.38 -23.23 1.06
N PRO A 342 26.25 -24.48 0.54
CA PRO A 342 26.31 -24.85 -0.88
C PRO A 342 25.05 -24.46 -1.66
N ARG A 343 25.23 -23.78 -2.81
CA ARG A 343 24.10 -23.28 -3.60
C ARG A 343 23.11 -24.38 -4.05
N GLU A 344 23.57 -25.59 -4.37
CA GLU A 344 22.67 -26.71 -4.74
C GLU A 344 21.98 -27.37 -3.54
N ALA A 345 22.29 -26.95 -2.30
CA ALA A 345 21.52 -27.29 -1.11
C ALA A 345 20.41 -26.25 -0.88
N PHE A 346 20.71 -24.96 -1.04
CA PHE A 346 19.73 -23.87 -0.89
C PHE A 346 18.63 -23.93 -1.96
N LEU A 347 18.96 -24.02 -3.25
CA LEU A 347 17.95 -24.13 -4.32
C LEU A 347 17.07 -25.38 -4.17
N ARG A 348 17.61 -26.44 -3.56
CA ARG A 348 16.89 -27.69 -3.28
C ARG A 348 15.92 -27.57 -2.11
N SER A 349 16.22 -26.82 -1.05
CA SER A 349 15.24 -26.61 0.03
C SER A 349 14.03 -25.83 -0.47
N ILE A 350 14.23 -24.89 -1.42
CA ILE A 350 13.14 -24.22 -2.14
C ILE A 350 12.33 -25.23 -2.96
N ARG A 351 12.97 -26.07 -3.79
CA ARG A 351 12.25 -27.10 -4.57
C ARG A 351 11.50 -28.10 -3.69
N GLU A 352 12.10 -28.59 -2.60
CA GLU A 352 11.45 -29.46 -1.62
C GLU A 352 10.23 -28.78 -0.94
N TYR A 353 10.28 -27.45 -0.77
CA TYR A 353 9.11 -26.67 -0.36
C TYR A 353 8.06 -26.57 -1.48
N LEU A 354 8.43 -26.27 -2.73
CA LEU A 354 7.48 -26.14 -3.84
C LEU A 354 6.78 -27.49 -4.15
N ASP A 355 7.53 -28.59 -4.25
CA ASP A 355 7.04 -29.96 -4.49
C ASP A 355 5.92 -30.36 -3.52
N GLY A 356 6.04 -29.99 -2.24
CA GLY A 356 5.05 -30.32 -1.23
C GLY A 356 3.85 -29.38 -1.20
N LEU A 357 3.92 -28.19 -1.80
CA LEU A 357 2.97 -27.11 -1.60
C LEU A 357 1.57 -27.41 -2.15
N PRO A 358 1.38 -27.95 -3.39
CA PRO A 358 0.04 -28.22 -3.92
C PRO A 358 -0.81 -29.13 -3.03
N ARG A 359 -0.20 -30.14 -2.40
CA ARG A 359 -0.90 -31.00 -1.44
C ARG A 359 -1.38 -30.22 -0.21
N ARG A 360 -0.57 -29.29 0.29
CA ARG A 360 -0.88 -28.49 1.49
C ARG A 360 -1.93 -27.43 1.18
N ILE A 361 -1.92 -26.84 -0.01
CA ILE A 361 -3.00 -25.97 -0.51
C ILE A 361 -4.33 -26.72 -0.60
N GLU A 362 -4.34 -27.96 -1.10
CA GLU A 362 -5.55 -28.81 -1.07
C GLU A 362 -6.04 -29.09 0.37
N GLU A 363 -5.12 -29.32 1.33
CA GLU A 363 -5.46 -29.45 2.76
C GLU A 363 -6.05 -28.13 3.34
N TYR A 364 -5.62 -26.94 2.87
CA TYR A 364 -6.31 -25.67 3.19
C TYR A 364 -7.66 -25.53 2.50
N HIS A 365 -7.81 -25.99 1.26
CA HIS A 365 -9.10 -25.94 0.58
C HIS A 365 -10.17 -26.74 1.34
N ASP A 366 -9.82 -27.91 1.88
CA ASP A 366 -10.69 -28.71 2.74
C ASP A 366 -11.03 -28.03 4.07
N LEU A 367 -10.08 -27.36 4.72
CA LEU A 367 -10.27 -26.71 6.03
C LEU A 367 -10.97 -25.34 5.96
N LEU A 368 -10.73 -24.58 4.88
CA LEU A 368 -11.24 -23.23 4.66
C LEU A 368 -12.30 -23.20 3.56
N THR A 369 -11.90 -23.26 2.29
CA THR A 369 -12.81 -22.91 1.18
C THR A 369 -14.01 -23.85 1.05
N ARG A 370 -13.87 -25.12 1.41
CA ARG A 370 -14.93 -26.14 1.38
C ARG A 370 -15.67 -26.27 2.71
N ASN A 371 -15.29 -25.48 3.71
CA ASN A 371 -15.90 -25.48 5.03
C ASN A 371 -17.22 -24.68 5.00
N GLU A 372 -18.33 -25.39 5.18
CA GLU A 372 -19.68 -24.82 5.16
C GLU A 372 -19.83 -23.64 6.16
N ILE A 373 -19.15 -23.70 7.32
CA ILE A 373 -19.22 -22.63 8.33
C ILE A 373 -18.47 -21.38 7.87
N LEU A 374 -17.33 -21.53 7.18
CA LEU A 374 -16.62 -20.38 6.63
C LEU A 374 -17.44 -19.74 5.50
N GLN A 375 -17.94 -20.56 4.56
CA GLN A 375 -18.76 -20.06 3.45
C GLN A 375 -19.99 -19.29 3.98
N LEU A 376 -20.72 -19.83 4.95
CA LEU A 376 -21.88 -19.18 5.59
C LEU A 376 -21.58 -17.82 6.26
N ARG A 377 -20.31 -17.47 6.43
CA ARG A 377 -19.85 -16.24 7.10
C ARG A 377 -19.10 -15.29 6.16
N THR A 378 -18.82 -15.71 4.92
CA THR A 378 -17.93 -15.00 4.00
C THR A 378 -18.47 -14.90 2.57
N VAL A 379 -19.38 -15.78 2.16
CA VAL A 379 -20.08 -15.66 0.89
C VAL A 379 -21.24 -14.68 1.03
N ASP A 380 -21.40 -13.78 0.06
CA ASP A 380 -22.41 -12.71 0.04
C ASP A 380 -22.32 -11.72 1.23
N THR A 381 -21.22 -11.69 2.00
CA THR A 381 -20.99 -10.73 3.11
C THR A 381 -19.78 -9.84 2.85
N GLY A 382 -19.79 -8.62 3.39
CA GLY A 382 -18.67 -7.69 3.21
C GLY A 382 -18.52 -7.25 1.75
N THR A 383 -19.62 -7.01 1.06
CA THR A 383 -19.62 -6.76 -0.39
C THR A 383 -18.96 -5.42 -0.71
N LEU A 384 -17.97 -5.42 -1.60
CA LEU A 384 -17.33 -4.22 -2.13
C LEU A 384 -17.39 -4.23 -3.66
N PRO A 385 -18.33 -3.53 -4.30
CA PRO A 385 -18.44 -3.51 -5.77
C PRO A 385 -17.21 -2.83 -6.42
N PRO A 386 -16.81 -3.23 -7.65
CA PRO A 386 -15.61 -2.73 -8.32
C PRO A 386 -15.53 -1.20 -8.40
N GLU A 387 -16.59 -0.52 -8.80
CA GLU A 387 -16.61 0.96 -8.87
C GLU A 387 -16.44 1.63 -7.51
N VAL A 388 -16.94 1.02 -6.43
CA VAL A 388 -16.74 1.51 -5.06
C VAL A 388 -15.27 1.29 -4.69
N ALA A 389 -14.74 0.09 -4.87
CA ALA A 389 -13.32 -0.23 -4.63
C ALA A 389 -12.38 0.74 -5.36
N LYS A 390 -12.63 1.01 -6.65
CA LYS A 390 -11.88 1.99 -7.46
C LYS A 390 -11.97 3.40 -6.87
N SER A 391 -13.15 3.85 -6.45
CA SER A 391 -13.34 5.19 -5.91
C SER A 391 -12.55 5.47 -4.62
N TYR A 392 -12.29 4.44 -3.81
CA TYR A 392 -11.45 4.48 -2.60
C TYR A 392 -9.96 4.27 -2.87
N GLY A 393 -9.57 4.02 -4.13
CA GLY A 393 -8.18 3.66 -4.46
C GLY A 393 -7.79 2.30 -3.88
N ALA A 394 -8.73 1.39 -3.65
CA ALA A 394 -8.43 0.06 -3.13
C ALA A 394 -7.58 -0.72 -4.15
N THR A 395 -6.66 -1.54 -3.65
CA THR A 395 -5.67 -2.25 -4.50
C THR A 395 -5.35 -3.63 -3.95
N GLY A 396 -4.62 -4.43 -4.72
CA GLY A 396 -4.23 -5.77 -4.29
C GLY A 396 -5.40 -6.76 -4.26
N PRO A 397 -5.35 -7.75 -3.34
CA PRO A 397 -6.38 -8.77 -3.21
C PRO A 397 -7.79 -8.21 -2.95
N VAL A 398 -7.89 -6.98 -2.43
CA VAL A 398 -9.18 -6.30 -2.17
C VAL A 398 -9.88 -5.93 -3.47
N VAL A 399 -9.17 -5.27 -4.41
CA VAL A 399 -9.74 -4.86 -5.70
C VAL A 399 -9.88 -6.06 -6.65
N ARG A 400 -8.92 -7.00 -6.62
CA ARG A 400 -8.95 -8.24 -7.41
C ARG A 400 -10.06 -9.20 -6.97
N GLY A 401 -10.44 -9.19 -5.69
CA GLY A 401 -11.63 -9.89 -5.17
C GLY A 401 -12.96 -9.22 -5.51
N SER A 402 -12.91 -8.08 -6.20
CA SER A 402 -14.07 -7.32 -6.72
C SER A 402 -14.13 -7.36 -8.26
N GLY A 403 -13.39 -8.27 -8.89
CA GLY A 403 -13.34 -8.46 -10.35
C GLY A 403 -12.48 -7.45 -11.13
N VAL A 404 -11.70 -6.59 -10.47
CA VAL A 404 -10.81 -5.62 -11.15
C VAL A 404 -9.45 -6.27 -11.40
N GLU A 405 -9.08 -6.41 -12.67
CA GLU A 405 -7.82 -7.06 -13.10
C GLU A 405 -6.63 -6.08 -13.09
N TYR A 406 -6.17 -5.73 -11.89
CA TYR A 406 -5.09 -4.77 -11.64
C TYR A 406 -3.96 -5.41 -10.82
N ASP A 407 -2.73 -5.47 -11.36
CA ASP A 407 -1.54 -5.91 -10.62
C ASP A 407 -0.26 -5.26 -11.17
N ILE A 408 0.45 -4.51 -10.32
CA ILE A 408 1.61 -3.72 -10.75
C ILE A 408 2.75 -4.58 -11.31
N ARG A 409 2.87 -5.86 -10.91
CA ARG A 409 3.92 -6.74 -11.43
C ARG A 409 3.79 -7.04 -12.91
N ARG A 410 2.55 -7.05 -13.43
CA ARG A 410 2.24 -7.26 -14.85
C ARG A 410 2.10 -5.93 -15.58
N ASP A 411 1.41 -4.98 -14.95
CA ASP A 411 0.89 -3.79 -15.64
C ASP A 411 1.86 -2.59 -15.61
N ASP A 412 2.75 -2.51 -14.62
CA ASP A 412 3.85 -1.54 -14.52
C ASP A 412 5.11 -2.29 -14.00
N PRO A 413 5.64 -3.24 -14.80
CA PRO A 413 6.53 -4.29 -14.35
C PRO A 413 7.89 -3.77 -13.85
N TYR A 414 8.48 -4.54 -12.95
CA TYR A 414 9.75 -4.25 -12.28
C TYR A 414 10.46 -5.54 -11.89
N GLY A 415 11.78 -5.50 -11.71
CA GLY A 415 12.52 -6.74 -11.48
C GLY A 415 12.42 -7.65 -12.69
N TYR A 416 12.01 -8.90 -12.49
CA TYR A 416 12.01 -9.93 -13.54
C TYR A 416 10.59 -10.48 -13.84
N TYR A 417 9.51 -9.81 -13.43
CA TYR A 417 8.14 -10.34 -13.57
C TYR A 417 7.62 -10.41 -15.01
N ASP A 418 8.17 -9.63 -15.94
CA ASP A 418 7.77 -9.56 -17.35
C ASP A 418 8.39 -10.66 -18.23
N GLU A 419 9.47 -11.29 -17.76
CA GLU A 419 10.17 -12.40 -18.42
C GLU A 419 9.73 -13.79 -17.88
N LEU A 420 8.64 -13.84 -17.09
CA LEU A 420 8.14 -15.05 -16.42
C LEU A 420 6.67 -15.34 -16.77
N ASP A 421 6.28 -16.63 -16.74
CA ASP A 421 4.93 -17.10 -17.05
C ASP A 421 4.09 -17.26 -15.77
N TRP A 422 3.10 -16.38 -15.56
CA TRP A 422 2.22 -16.35 -14.38
C TRP A 422 0.92 -15.58 -14.67
N ASP A 423 -0.12 -15.82 -13.88
CA ASP A 423 -1.46 -15.23 -14.09
C ASP A 423 -1.83 -14.23 -12.98
N VAL A 424 -2.53 -13.13 -13.34
CA VAL A 424 -3.17 -12.24 -12.35
C VAL A 424 -4.49 -12.86 -11.91
N ILE A 425 -4.63 -13.10 -10.60
CA ILE A 425 -5.82 -13.76 -10.03
C ILE A 425 -6.92 -12.73 -9.73
N THR A 426 -8.10 -12.93 -10.29
CA THR A 426 -9.32 -12.18 -9.94
C THR A 426 -10.46 -13.12 -9.51
N GLU A 427 -11.40 -12.58 -8.73
CA GLU A 427 -12.69 -13.18 -8.38
C GLU A 427 -13.77 -12.11 -8.48
N ASP A 428 -14.95 -12.44 -9.01
CA ASP A 428 -16.03 -11.47 -9.30
C ASP A 428 -17.14 -11.43 -8.25
N GLY A 429 -17.06 -12.24 -7.19
CA GLY A 429 -18.06 -12.29 -6.11
C GLY A 429 -18.13 -11.04 -5.23
N CYS A 430 -17.11 -10.17 -5.24
CA CYS A 430 -17.04 -8.90 -4.49
C CYS A 430 -17.06 -9.04 -2.95
N ASP A 431 -17.08 -10.27 -2.44
CA ASP A 431 -17.34 -10.60 -1.04
C ASP A 431 -16.07 -11.01 -0.26
N ASN A 432 -16.27 -11.25 1.04
CA ASN A 432 -15.24 -11.72 1.97
C ASN A 432 -14.55 -13.01 1.48
N TYR A 433 -15.31 -13.93 0.89
CA TYR A 433 -14.82 -15.20 0.37
C TYR A 433 -13.95 -15.03 -0.88
N SER A 434 -14.34 -14.14 -1.79
CA SER A 434 -13.59 -13.79 -3.01
C SER A 434 -12.20 -13.24 -2.67
N ARG A 435 -12.11 -12.33 -1.70
CA ARG A 435 -10.82 -11.78 -1.20
C ARG A 435 -9.93 -12.82 -0.51
N LEU A 436 -10.50 -13.89 0.06
CA LEU A 436 -9.74 -15.03 0.57
C LEU A 436 -9.23 -15.92 -0.58
N LEU A 437 -10.08 -16.22 -1.57
CA LEU A 437 -9.71 -17.04 -2.72
C LEU A 437 -8.58 -16.43 -3.56
N VAL A 438 -8.60 -15.10 -3.76
CA VAL A 438 -7.51 -14.40 -4.45
C VAL A 438 -6.17 -14.66 -3.74
N ARG A 439 -6.08 -14.43 -2.42
CA ARG A 439 -4.85 -14.68 -1.64
C ARG A 439 -4.42 -16.14 -1.65
N MET A 440 -5.36 -17.09 -1.69
CA MET A 440 -5.06 -18.52 -1.77
C MET A 440 -4.40 -18.90 -3.10
N ARG A 441 -4.95 -18.43 -4.24
CA ARG A 441 -4.37 -18.70 -5.56
C ARG A 441 -3.11 -17.87 -5.82
N GLU A 442 -3.00 -16.66 -5.25
CA GLU A 442 -1.76 -15.88 -5.32
C GLU A 442 -0.57 -16.62 -4.70
N VAL A 443 -0.76 -17.50 -3.71
CA VAL A 443 0.30 -18.41 -3.22
C VAL A 443 0.71 -19.44 -4.29
N GLU A 444 -0.22 -19.92 -5.11
CA GLU A 444 0.06 -20.84 -6.21
C GLU A 444 0.82 -20.13 -7.35
N GLU A 445 0.42 -18.90 -7.70
CA GLU A 445 1.15 -18.07 -8.67
C GLU A 445 2.54 -17.67 -8.15
N SER A 446 2.65 -17.29 -6.87
CA SER A 446 3.95 -17.05 -6.21
C SER A 446 4.87 -18.26 -6.37
N ALA A 447 4.32 -19.48 -6.20
CA ALA A 447 5.08 -20.72 -6.34
C ALA A 447 5.56 -20.97 -7.78
N LYS A 448 4.74 -20.71 -8.80
CA LYS A 448 5.16 -20.75 -10.22
C LYS A 448 6.29 -19.77 -10.52
N ILE A 449 6.21 -18.55 -9.98
CA ILE A 449 7.23 -17.50 -10.18
C ILE A 449 8.55 -17.92 -9.51
N ILE A 450 8.49 -18.45 -8.28
CA ILE A 450 9.68 -18.93 -7.55
C ILE A 450 10.32 -20.13 -8.27
N GLU A 451 9.53 -21.07 -8.80
CA GLU A 451 10.05 -22.22 -9.57
C GLU A 451 10.89 -21.78 -10.76
N GLN A 452 10.36 -20.88 -11.59
CA GLN A 452 11.07 -20.33 -12.75
C GLN A 452 12.32 -19.53 -12.34
N CYS A 453 12.24 -18.74 -11.26
CA CYS A 453 13.41 -18.04 -10.73
C CYS A 453 14.50 -19.01 -10.25
N VAL A 454 14.13 -20.12 -9.61
CA VAL A 454 15.08 -21.15 -9.15
C VAL A 454 15.78 -21.84 -10.33
N ASP A 455 15.05 -22.15 -11.39
CA ASP A 455 15.61 -22.75 -12.60
C ASP A 455 16.59 -21.78 -13.31
N LEU A 456 16.21 -20.51 -13.49
CA LEU A 456 17.09 -19.45 -13.99
C LEU A 456 18.35 -19.31 -13.12
N LEU A 457 18.18 -19.26 -11.80
CA LEU A 457 19.29 -19.12 -10.87
C LEU A 457 20.23 -20.31 -10.95
N GLU A 458 19.73 -21.56 -11.03
CA GLU A 458 20.55 -22.78 -11.08
C GLU A 458 21.54 -22.78 -12.24
N ASP A 459 21.07 -22.46 -13.45
CA ASP A 459 21.87 -22.43 -14.68
C ASP A 459 22.72 -21.15 -14.86
N TRP A 460 22.57 -20.13 -13.99
CA TRP A 460 23.23 -18.82 -14.16
C TRP A 460 24.78 -18.91 -14.14
N PRO A 461 25.50 -18.40 -15.16
CA PRO A 461 26.96 -18.47 -15.23
C PRO A 461 27.66 -17.81 -14.04
N GLU A 462 28.66 -18.48 -13.45
CA GLU A 462 29.37 -18.01 -12.23
C GLU A 462 30.01 -16.63 -12.40
N ASP A 463 30.57 -16.34 -13.59
CA ASP A 463 31.20 -15.07 -13.93
C ASP A 463 30.21 -13.92 -14.23
N GLU A 464 28.91 -14.21 -14.31
CA GLU A 464 27.84 -13.24 -14.56
C GLU A 464 26.97 -12.96 -13.31
N ARG A 465 27.26 -13.58 -12.15
CA ARG A 465 26.52 -13.43 -10.88
C ARG A 465 26.77 -12.10 -10.16
N THR A 466 26.42 -10.99 -10.79
CA THR A 466 26.59 -9.66 -10.21
C THR A 466 25.42 -9.33 -9.29
N VAL A 467 25.63 -9.32 -7.97
CA VAL A 467 24.59 -9.06 -6.96
C VAL A 467 24.34 -7.58 -6.64
N GLN A 468 25.25 -6.68 -7.03
CA GLN A 468 25.14 -5.23 -6.80
C GLN A 468 25.76 -4.41 -7.94
N ALA A 469 25.06 -3.36 -8.35
CA ALA A 469 25.60 -2.29 -9.18
C ALA A 469 26.60 -1.39 -8.43
N ASN A 470 27.39 -0.62 -9.18
CA ASN A 470 28.36 0.33 -8.63
C ASN A 470 27.69 1.64 -8.16
N VAL A 471 26.94 1.57 -7.06
CA VAL A 471 26.18 2.72 -6.53
C VAL A 471 27.10 3.79 -5.92
N PRO A 472 26.88 5.10 -6.19
CA PRO A 472 27.63 6.21 -5.59
C PRO A 472 27.59 6.22 -4.05
N ARG A 473 28.70 6.59 -3.39
CA ARG A 473 28.77 6.64 -1.92
C ARG A 473 27.77 7.60 -1.28
N THR A 474 27.43 8.66 -2.00
CA THR A 474 26.43 9.66 -1.63
C THR A 474 25.56 9.81 -2.86
N ILE A 475 24.26 9.56 -2.71
CA ILE A 475 23.24 9.82 -3.73
C ILE A 475 22.73 11.23 -3.47
N ARG A 476 22.67 12.04 -4.52
CA ARG A 476 22.07 13.38 -4.54
C ARG A 476 21.34 13.51 -5.86
N PRO A 477 20.02 13.29 -5.89
CA PRO A 477 19.21 13.60 -7.05
C PRO A 477 19.27 15.11 -7.34
N ASP A 478 18.78 15.52 -8.51
CA ASP A 478 18.71 16.94 -8.84
C ASP A 478 17.74 17.70 -7.90
N ASP A 479 17.96 19.01 -7.76
CA ASP A 479 17.12 19.89 -6.94
C ASP A 479 15.70 19.99 -7.53
N ASP A 480 14.68 19.96 -6.66
CA ASP A 480 13.25 19.89 -7.01
C ASP A 480 12.86 18.66 -7.87
N ALA A 481 13.69 17.61 -7.91
CA ALA A 481 13.34 16.34 -8.55
C ALA A 481 12.26 15.60 -7.74
N GLU A 482 11.08 15.44 -8.33
CA GLU A 482 9.93 14.73 -7.78
C GLU A 482 9.70 13.38 -8.46
N ILE A 483 9.31 12.36 -7.71
CA ILE A 483 8.97 11.03 -8.24
C ILE A 483 7.90 10.36 -7.37
N TYR A 484 6.98 9.63 -8.00
CA TYR A 484 6.15 8.60 -7.35
C TYR A 484 6.33 7.28 -8.10
N ARG A 485 6.63 6.20 -7.38
CA ARG A 485 6.63 4.81 -7.90
C ARG A 485 6.04 3.90 -6.85
N ALA A 486 5.54 2.76 -7.28
CA ALA A 486 4.97 1.75 -6.40
C ALA A 486 5.38 0.33 -6.81
N VAL A 487 5.11 -0.62 -5.92
CA VAL A 487 5.25 -2.06 -6.14
C VAL A 487 3.99 -2.79 -5.68
N GLU A 488 3.76 -4.00 -6.19
CA GLU A 488 2.69 -4.86 -5.69
C GLU A 488 3.13 -5.54 -4.39
N GLY A 489 2.87 -4.89 -3.25
CA GLY A 489 2.99 -5.52 -1.93
C GLY A 489 1.98 -6.66 -1.76
N ALA A 490 2.09 -7.44 -0.68
CA ALA A 490 1.18 -8.56 -0.43
C ALA A 490 -0.27 -8.12 -0.14
N LYS A 491 -0.48 -6.83 0.11
CA LYS A 491 -1.77 -6.20 0.41
C LYS A 491 -2.25 -5.25 -0.70
N GLY A 492 -1.44 -5.01 -1.74
CA GLY A 492 -1.72 -4.10 -2.86
C GLY A 492 -0.59 -3.12 -3.17
N GLU A 493 -0.94 -2.03 -3.85
CA GLU A 493 0.01 -1.01 -4.30
C GLU A 493 0.67 -0.29 -3.12
N LEU A 494 1.94 -0.59 -2.86
CA LEU A 494 2.77 0.14 -1.90
C LEU A 494 3.59 1.17 -2.65
N GLY A 495 3.12 2.42 -2.58
CA GLY A 495 3.72 3.56 -3.28
C GLY A 495 4.55 4.44 -2.35
N ILE A 496 5.59 5.06 -2.90
CA ILE A 496 6.37 6.10 -2.21
C ILE A 496 6.55 7.27 -3.16
N TYR A 497 6.34 8.48 -2.63
CA TYR A 497 6.70 9.73 -3.29
C TYR A 497 7.91 10.36 -2.60
N ILE A 498 8.82 10.92 -3.40
CA ILE A 498 10.01 11.64 -2.95
C ILE A 498 10.12 12.96 -3.70
N ARG A 499 10.39 14.05 -2.96
CA ARG A 499 10.98 15.29 -3.49
C ARG A 499 12.42 15.44 -2.99
N SER A 500 13.35 15.78 -3.89
CA SER A 500 14.73 16.13 -3.55
C SER A 500 14.95 17.65 -3.44
N ASP A 501 15.90 18.06 -2.61
CA ASP A 501 16.43 19.43 -2.48
C ASP A 501 17.93 19.50 -2.90
N GLY A 502 18.38 18.56 -3.73
CA GLY A 502 19.78 18.42 -4.12
C GLY A 502 20.72 17.94 -3.00
N THR A 503 20.20 17.62 -1.81
CA THR A 503 20.99 17.05 -0.70
C THR A 503 21.06 15.53 -0.77
N ASP A 504 21.67 14.89 0.23
CA ASP A 504 21.73 13.44 0.34
C ASP A 504 20.57 12.82 1.14
N LYS A 505 19.51 13.60 1.33
CA LYS A 505 18.26 13.25 2.03
C LYS A 505 17.04 13.74 1.23
N PRO A 506 15.85 13.16 1.44
CA PRO A 506 14.63 13.65 0.81
C PRO A 506 14.07 14.88 1.54
N ALA A 507 13.68 15.90 0.78
CA ALA A 507 13.01 17.09 1.27
C ALA A 507 11.55 16.78 1.70
N ARG A 508 10.90 15.88 0.96
CA ARG A 508 9.62 15.24 1.32
C ARG A 508 9.70 13.75 1.02
N PHE A 509 9.13 12.93 1.90
CA PHE A 509 9.00 11.48 1.73
C PHE A 509 7.60 11.04 2.16
N LYS A 510 6.73 10.67 1.21
CA LYS A 510 5.35 10.24 1.47
C LYS A 510 5.22 8.73 1.22
N ILE A 511 4.55 8.03 2.12
CA ILE A 511 4.22 6.61 1.99
C ILE A 511 2.73 6.47 1.66
N ARG A 512 2.43 5.67 0.62
CA ARG A 512 1.10 5.23 0.22
C ARG A 512 0.99 3.75 0.60
N GLY A 513 0.51 3.48 1.81
CA GLY A 513 0.31 2.11 2.30
C GLY A 513 -1.00 1.52 1.81
N PRO A 514 -1.04 0.34 1.16
CA PRO A 514 -2.29 -0.28 0.71
C PRO A 514 -3.24 -0.60 1.87
N SER A 515 -2.74 -0.96 3.06
CA SER A 515 -3.59 -1.13 4.26
C SER A 515 -4.37 0.14 4.61
N PHE A 516 -3.84 1.34 4.36
CA PHE A 516 -4.51 2.60 4.67
C PHE A 516 -5.71 2.83 3.74
N SER A 517 -5.50 2.77 2.42
CA SER A 517 -6.56 2.92 1.43
C SER A 517 -7.59 1.78 1.50
N ASN A 518 -7.15 0.55 1.78
CA ASN A 518 -8.05 -0.60 1.92
C ASN A 518 -8.86 -0.55 3.23
N LEU A 519 -8.31 -0.07 4.36
CA LEU A 519 -9.07 0.07 5.61
C LEU A 519 -10.20 1.10 5.48
N GLN A 520 -10.01 2.13 4.66
CA GLN A 520 -11.01 3.16 4.39
C GLN A 520 -12.33 2.59 3.80
N THR A 521 -12.29 1.41 3.15
CA THR A 521 -13.51 0.78 2.58
C THR A 521 -14.35 0.03 3.61
N LEU A 522 -13.89 -0.13 4.86
CA LEU A 522 -14.58 -0.94 5.88
C LEU A 522 -16.06 -0.51 6.12
N PRO A 523 -16.45 0.77 6.12
CA PRO A 523 -17.85 1.17 6.33
C PRO A 523 -18.78 0.66 5.23
N GLU A 524 -18.39 0.81 3.95
CA GLU A 524 -19.16 0.33 2.78
C GLU A 524 -19.38 -1.20 2.83
N MET A 525 -18.48 -1.93 3.50
CA MET A 525 -18.52 -3.39 3.64
C MET A 525 -19.28 -3.87 4.89
N ALA A 526 -19.45 -3.02 5.90
CA ALA A 526 -19.96 -3.45 7.21
C ALA A 526 -21.28 -2.78 7.62
N GLU A 527 -21.65 -1.64 7.03
CA GLU A 527 -22.94 -1.01 7.31
C GLU A 527 -24.10 -1.83 6.72
N GLY A 528 -25.11 -2.11 7.55
CA GLY A 528 -26.20 -3.05 7.26
C GLY A 528 -25.94 -4.50 7.68
N GLU A 529 -24.69 -4.86 7.98
CA GLU A 529 -24.28 -6.22 8.37
C GLU A 529 -24.37 -6.45 9.89
N SER A 530 -24.04 -7.67 10.35
CA SER A 530 -23.96 -8.01 11.77
C SER A 530 -22.54 -7.78 12.35
N ILE A 531 -22.40 -7.65 13.67
CA ILE A 531 -21.08 -7.50 14.33
C ILE A 531 -20.10 -8.64 13.94
N PRO A 532 -20.49 -9.94 13.95
CA PRO A 532 -19.64 -11.00 13.42
C PRO A 532 -19.14 -10.77 11.99
N ASP A 533 -19.96 -10.16 11.13
CA ASP A 533 -19.65 -10.00 9.70
C ASP A 533 -18.83 -8.73 9.45
N LEU A 534 -18.94 -7.69 10.29
CA LEU A 534 -17.94 -6.62 10.41
C LEU A 534 -16.53 -7.17 10.71
N ILE A 535 -16.42 -8.18 11.58
CA ILE A 535 -15.13 -8.83 11.85
C ILE A 535 -14.63 -9.62 10.62
N ALA A 536 -15.53 -10.28 9.89
CA ALA A 536 -15.18 -10.96 8.63
C ALA A 536 -14.77 -9.96 7.53
N ALA A 537 -15.41 -8.78 7.47
CA ALA A 537 -15.03 -7.68 6.59
C ALA A 537 -13.61 -7.17 6.91
N LEU A 538 -13.36 -6.79 8.17
CA LEU A 538 -12.05 -6.32 8.63
C LEU A 538 -10.93 -7.35 8.33
N GLY A 539 -11.13 -8.62 8.68
CA GLY A 539 -10.15 -9.67 8.44
C GLY A 539 -9.86 -9.88 6.94
N SER A 540 -10.85 -9.69 6.06
CA SER A 540 -10.68 -9.87 4.60
C SER A 540 -9.82 -8.78 3.94
N LEU A 541 -9.61 -7.66 4.61
CA LEU A 541 -8.75 -6.57 4.15
C LEU A 541 -7.26 -6.84 4.42
N ASP A 542 -6.91 -7.72 5.37
CA ASP A 542 -5.53 -8.01 5.80
C ASP A 542 -4.73 -6.72 6.12
N THR A 543 -5.30 -5.82 6.91
CA THR A 543 -4.68 -4.52 7.22
C THR A 543 -3.67 -4.63 8.36
N ILE A 544 -2.44 -4.17 8.16
CA ILE A 544 -1.42 -4.11 9.22
C ILE A 544 -1.22 -2.66 9.65
N MET A 545 -1.48 -2.38 10.94
CA MET A 545 -1.50 -0.99 11.45
C MET A 545 -0.15 -0.25 11.34
N GLY A 546 0.97 -0.95 11.17
CA GLY A 546 2.27 -0.31 10.92
C GLY A 546 2.35 0.37 9.55
N GLU A 547 1.56 -0.12 8.58
CA GLU A 547 1.41 0.45 7.25
C GLU A 547 0.21 1.42 7.16
N VAL A 548 -0.78 1.27 8.05
CA VAL A 548 -1.85 2.26 8.22
C VAL A 548 -1.31 3.54 8.85
N ASP A 549 -0.56 3.45 9.95
CA ASP A 549 -0.19 4.63 10.75
C ASP A 549 1.14 5.29 10.34
N ARG A 550 2.14 4.52 9.90
CA ARG A 550 3.52 4.97 9.59
C ARG A 550 4.22 5.71 10.74
#